data_AF-A0A846C4J4-F1
#
_entry.id   AF-A0A846C4J4-F1
#
_cell.length_a   1.000
_cell.length_b   1.000
_cell.length_c   1.000
_cell.angle_alpha   90.00
_cell.angle_beta   90.00
_cell.angle_gamma   90.00
#
_symmetry.space_group_name_H-M   'P 1'
#
loop_
_entity.id
_entity.type
_entity.pdbx_description
1 polymer ?
#
loop_
_entity_poly.entity_id
_entity_poly.type
_entity_poly.pdbx_seq_one_letter_code
_entity_poly.pdbx_strand_id
1 'polypeptide(L)'
;MMITINLKPEIEAHVREKAKSQDLSIEKFIENLIEKEIIDFRGDRQSEVSVDEWENKLFKFINSPINYRLYPLPDEAISRENIYTREDENL
;
A
#
# COMPACT_ATOMS: atom_id res chain seq x y z
N MET A 1 23.69 -19.80 -9.90
CA MET A 1 22.41 -20.35 -10.42
C MET A 1 22.10 -19.62 -11.71
N MET A 2 21.58 -20.29 -12.73
CA MET A 2 21.26 -19.67 -14.02
C MET A 2 19.75 -19.48 -14.11
N ILE A 3 19.31 -18.25 -14.38
CA ILE A 3 17.90 -17.89 -14.58
C ILE A 3 17.81 -17.27 -15.97
N THR A 4 16.87 -17.76 -16.78
CA THR A 4 16.61 -17.21 -18.11
C THR A 4 15.32 -16.42 -18.07
N ILE A 5 15.37 -15.16 -18.48
CA ILE A 5 14.22 -14.24 -18.50
C ILE A 5 13.96 -13.84 -19.94
N ASN A 6 12.76 -14.15 -20.43
CA ASN A 6 12.34 -13.72 -21.76
C ASN A 6 11.67 -12.35 -21.65
N LEU A 7 12.32 -11.33 -22.19
CA LEU A 7 11.83 -9.95 -22.19
C LEU A 7 11.18 -9.61 -23.53
N LYS A 8 10.21 -8.69 -23.49
CA LYS A 8 9.73 -8.04 -24.72
C LYS A 8 10.85 -7.17 -25.30
N PRO A 9 10.93 -7.00 -26.63
CA PRO A 9 12.01 -6.23 -27.26
C PRO A 9 12.13 -4.80 -26.73
N GLU A 10 11.01 -4.14 -26.41
CA GLU A 10 11.02 -2.78 -25.88
C GLU A 10 11.70 -2.74 -24.50
N ILE A 11 11.39 -3.72 -23.64
CA ILE A 11 11.94 -3.81 -22.28
C ILE A 11 13.44 -4.14 -22.33
N GLU A 12 13.85 -5.04 -23.22
CA GLU A 12 15.26 -5.37 -23.39
C GLU A 12 16.10 -4.14 -23.80
N ALA A 13 15.59 -3.32 -24.72
CA ALA A 13 16.24 -2.09 -25.14
C ALA A 13 16.42 -1.13 -23.96
N HIS A 14 15.38 -0.94 -23.14
CA HIS A 14 15.45 -0.11 -21.95
C HIS A 14 16.43 -0.65 -20.90
N VAL A 15 16.45 -1.96 -20.67
CA VAL A 15 17.39 -2.59 -19.73
C VAL A 15 18.83 -2.36 -20.19
N ARG A 16 19.10 -2.54 -21.48
CA ARG A 16 20.43 -2.34 -22.07
C ARG A 16 20.89 -0.89 -21.98
N GLU A 17 20.00 0.05 -22.28
CA GLU A 17 20.29 1.49 -22.16
C GLU A 17 20.60 1.88 -20.71
N LYS A 18 19.77 1.43 -19.76
CA LYS A 18 19.99 1.71 -18.33
C LYS A 18 21.27 1.08 -17.81
N ALA A 19 21.56 -0.17 -18.17
CA ALA A 19 22.82 -0.82 -17.79
C ALA A 19 24.04 -0.03 -18.31
N LYS A 20 24.00 0.39 -19.58
CA LYS A 20 25.05 1.21 -20.18
C LYS A 20 25.21 2.57 -19.50
N SER A 21 24.10 3.23 -19.14
CA SER A 21 24.13 4.52 -18.44
C SER A 21 24.77 4.45 -17.05
N GLN A 22 24.77 3.26 -16.44
CA GLN A 22 25.35 2.99 -15.12
C GLN A 22 26.72 2.30 -15.21
N ASP A 23 27.25 2.10 -16.42
CA ASP A 23 28.50 1.38 -16.70
C ASP A 23 28.53 -0.04 -16.09
N LEU A 24 27.36 -0.71 -16.11
CA LEU A 24 27.18 -2.07 -15.60
C LEU A 24 26.93 -3.04 -16.75
N SER A 25 27.32 -4.32 -16.56
CA SER A 25 26.81 -5.38 -17.41
C SER A 25 25.30 -5.56 -17.21
N ILE A 26 24.61 -6.10 -18.20
CA ILE A 26 23.16 -6.32 -18.14
C ILE A 26 22.82 -7.24 -16.96
N GLU A 27 23.62 -8.28 -16.74
CA GLU A 27 23.46 -9.22 -15.64
C GLU A 27 23.61 -8.51 -14.29
N LYS A 28 24.63 -7.67 -14.13
CA LYS A 28 24.88 -6.95 -12.88
C LYS A 28 23.80 -5.92 -12.59
N PHE A 29 23.31 -5.25 -13.63
CA PHE A 29 22.20 -4.31 -13.52
C PHE A 29 20.90 -5.03 -13.07
N ILE A 30 20.60 -6.18 -13.66
CA ILE A 30 19.42 -6.99 -13.29
C ILE A 30 19.56 -7.53 -11.86
N GLU A 31 20.75 -8.01 -11.47
CA GLU A 31 21.03 -8.48 -10.12
C GLU A 31 20.79 -7.38 -9.08
N ASN A 32 21.33 -6.18 -9.31
CA ASN A 32 21.14 -5.04 -8.42
C ASN A 32 19.68 -4.60 -8.33
N LEU A 33 18.93 -4.65 -9.45
CA LEU A 33 17.49 -4.35 -9.44
C LEU A 33 16.72 -5.34 -8.58
N ILE A 34 17.00 -6.63 -8.73
CA ILE A 34 16.34 -7.69 -7.95
C ILE A 34 16.70 -7.55 -6.46
N GLU A 35 17.96 -7.31 -6.13
CA GLU A 35 18.40 -7.12 -4.74
C GLU A 35 17.71 -5.92 -4.10
N LYS A 36 17.66 -4.79 -4.82
CA LYS A 36 16.95 -3.59 -4.36
C LYS A 36 15.47 -3.88 -4.09
N GLU A 37 14.77 -4.50 -5.05
CA GLU A 37 13.36 -4.80 -4.87
C GLU A 37 13.10 -5.81 -3.75
N ILE A 38 13.98 -6.79 -3.52
CA ILE A 38 13.82 -7.73 -2.39
C ILE A 38 14.02 -7.01 -1.04
N ILE A 39 14.98 -6.08 -0.96
CA ILE A 39 15.22 -5.28 0.25
C ILE A 39 14.03 -4.35 0.51
N ASP A 40 13.58 -3.64 -0.52
CA ASP A 40 12.45 -2.71 -0.44
C ASP A 40 11.13 -3.46 -0.13
N PHE A 41 10.93 -4.65 -0.71
CA PHE A 41 9.79 -5.52 -0.42
C PHE A 41 9.78 -6.06 1.02
N ARG A 42 10.95 -6.17 1.68
CA ARG A 42 10.99 -6.46 3.12
C ARG A 42 10.58 -5.26 3.98
N GLY A 43 10.73 -4.05 3.47
CA GLY A 43 10.29 -2.82 4.14
C GLY A 43 8.79 -2.53 4.03
N ASP A 44 8.14 -3.04 2.97
CA ASP A 44 6.72 -2.79 2.67
C ASP A 44 5.79 -3.96 3.06
N ARG A 45 6.31 -4.97 3.75
CA ARG A 45 5.47 -5.80 4.62
C ARG A 45 4.99 -4.87 5.73
N GLN A 46 3.81 -4.29 5.49
CA GLN A 46 2.93 -3.61 6.43
C GLN A 46 3.49 -3.73 7.83
N SER A 47 3.92 -2.60 8.41
CA SER A 47 4.21 -2.53 9.84
C SER A 47 3.07 -3.26 10.55
N GLU A 48 3.33 -4.48 10.98
CA GLU A 48 2.37 -5.34 11.64
C GLU A 48 2.31 -4.70 13.02
N VAL A 49 1.51 -3.64 13.12
CA VAL A 49 1.27 -2.94 14.37
C VAL A 49 0.77 -4.03 15.28
N SER A 50 1.56 -4.39 16.29
CA SER A 50 1.16 -5.38 17.27
C SER A 50 -0.24 -5.03 17.77
N VAL A 51 -1.06 -6.04 18.07
CA VAL A 51 -2.39 -5.83 18.65
C VAL A 51 -2.32 -4.82 19.81
N ASP A 52 -1.27 -4.92 20.64
CA ASP A 52 -1.02 -4.00 21.76
C ASP A 52 -0.76 -2.55 21.31
N GLU A 53 -0.02 -2.33 20.23
CA GLU A 53 0.25 -1.01 19.69
C GLU A 53 -1.00 -0.40 19.05
N TRP A 54 -1.83 -1.24 18.42
CA TRP A 54 -3.09 -0.83 17.83
C TRP A 54 -4.09 -0.43 18.91
N GLU A 55 -4.23 -1.25 19.96
CA GLU A 55 -5.07 -0.94 21.12
C GLU A 55 -4.65 0.38 21.77
N ASN A 56 -3.35 0.57 22.00
CA ASN A 56 -2.83 1.81 22.59
C ASN A 56 -3.12 3.03 21.71
N LYS A 57 -3.00 2.92 20.38
CA LYS A 57 -3.35 4.01 19.44
C LYS A 57 -4.84 4.29 19.47
N LEU A 58 -5.68 3.27 19.50
CA LEU A 58 -7.13 3.40 19.57
C LEU A 58 -7.58 4.06 20.89
N PHE A 59 -7.03 3.62 22.03
CA PHE A 59 -7.32 4.23 23.33
C PHE A 59 -6.91 5.70 23.37
N LYS A 60 -5.76 6.06 22.81
CA LYS A 60 -5.34 7.47 22.70
C LYS A 60 -6.26 8.27 21.79
N PHE A 61 -6.74 7.68 20.70
CA PHE A 61 -7.69 8.32 19.79
C PHE A 61 -9.03 8.59 20.48
N ILE A 62 -9.66 7.56 21.07
CA ILE A 62 -10.96 7.69 21.76
C ILE A 62 -10.89 8.72 22.88
N ASN A 63 -9.82 8.70 23.67
CA ASN A 63 -9.63 9.62 24.80
C ASN A 63 -9.00 10.96 24.40
N SER A 64 -8.83 11.23 23.10
CA SER A 64 -8.30 12.51 22.64
C SER A 64 -9.32 13.63 22.91
N PRO A 65 -8.91 14.75 23.52
CA PRO A 65 -9.79 15.85 23.85
C PRO A 65 -10.44 16.54 22.63
N ILE A 66 -10.00 16.21 21.41
CA ILE A 66 -10.60 16.69 20.16
C ILE A 66 -11.97 16.04 19.90
N ASN A 67 -12.21 14.81 20.40
CA ASN A 67 -13.45 14.06 20.14
C ASN A 67 -14.66 14.55 20.95
N TYR A 68 -14.48 15.40 21.97
CA TYR A 68 -15.60 16.01 22.70
C TYR A 68 -16.38 17.05 21.88
N ARG A 69 -15.88 17.44 20.70
CA ARG A 69 -16.56 18.37 19.78
C ARG A 69 -17.29 17.67 18.63
N LEU A 70 -17.42 16.35 18.67
CA LEU A 70 -18.26 15.65 17.71
C LEU A 70 -19.71 15.93 18.10
N TYR A 71 -20.40 16.72 17.27
CA TYR A 71 -21.85 16.89 17.37
C TYR A 71 -22.49 15.51 17.42
N PRO A 72 -23.55 15.32 18.23
CA PRO A 72 -24.30 14.07 18.21
C PRO A 72 -24.68 13.78 16.76
N LEU A 73 -24.45 12.54 16.32
CA LEU A 73 -24.90 12.10 15.01
C LEU A 73 -26.41 12.39 14.93
N PRO A 74 -26.88 13.06 13.86
CA PRO A 74 -28.31 13.31 13.72
C PRO A 74 -29.04 11.97 13.69
N ASP A 75 -30.25 11.92 14.26
CA ASP A 75 -31.03 10.68 14.37
C ASP A 75 -31.24 9.99 13.01
N GLU A 76 -31.29 10.78 11.93
CA GLU A 76 -31.35 10.32 10.55
C GLU A 76 -30.12 9.53 10.09
N ALA A 77 -28.93 9.81 10.65
CA ALA A 77 -27.69 9.08 10.36
C ALA A 77 -27.57 7.77 11.17
N ILE A 78 -28.34 7.62 12.25
CA ILE A 78 -28.39 6.40 13.07
C ILE A 78 -29.63 5.56 12.73
N SER A 79 -30.61 6.13 12.02
CA SER A 79 -31.85 5.44 11.67
C SER A 79 -31.58 4.24 10.76
N ARG A 80 -32.06 3.07 11.20
CA ARG A 80 -31.98 1.80 10.47
C ARG A 80 -32.74 1.85 9.13
N GLU A 81 -33.71 2.74 9.02
CA GLU A 81 -34.48 2.95 7.78
C GLU A 81 -33.62 3.55 6.67
N ASN A 82 -32.62 4.38 7.00
CA ASN A 82 -31.75 5.05 6.02
C ASN A 82 -30.68 4.12 5.41
N ILE A 83 -30.50 2.92 5.98
CA ILE A 83 -29.56 1.90 5.49
C ILE A 83 -30.14 1.17 4.26
N TYR A 84 -31.48 1.11 4.14
CA TYR A 84 -32.17 0.34 3.10
C TYR A 84 -32.79 1.20 1.99
N THR A 85 -32.97 2.52 2.18
CA THR A 85 -33.64 3.38 1.19
C THR A 85 -32.77 3.75 -0.02
N ARG A 86 -31.44 3.67 0.06
CA ARG A 86 -30.55 4.13 -1.03
C ARG A 86 -30.59 3.25 -2.29
N GLU A 87 -31.06 2.01 -2.19
CA GLU A 87 -31.15 1.10 -3.35
C GLU A 87 -32.49 1.22 -4.10
N ASP A 88 -33.55 1.73 -3.45
CA ASP A 88 -34.90 1.79 -4.04
C ASP A 88 -35.18 3.07 -4.84
N GLU A 89 -34.37 4.13 -4.69
CA GLU A 89 -34.54 5.39 -5.45
C GLU A 89 -33.92 5.36 -6.87
N ASN A 90 -33.22 4.28 -7.24
CA ASN A 90 -32.63 4.08 -8.57
C ASN A 90 -33.37 3.04 -9.44
N LEU A 91 -34.64 2.76 -9.14
CA LEU A 91 -35.52 1.88 -9.94
C LEU A 91 -36.53 2.67 -10.78
#